data_AF-U1Q0V2-F1
#
_entry.id   AF-U1Q0V2-F1
#
_cell.length_a   1.000
_cell.length_b   1.000
_cell.length_c   1.000
_cell.angle_alpha   90.00
_cell.angle_beta   90.00
_cell.angle_gamma   90.00
#
_symmetry.space_group_name_H-M   'P 1'
#
loop_
_entity.id
_entity.type
_entity.pdbx_description
1 polymer ?
#
loop_
_entity_poly.entity_id
_entity_poly.type
_entity_poly.pdbx_seq_one_letter_code
_entity_poly.pdbx_strand_id
1 'polypeptide(L)'
;MVHVGWVQRLLRSADWMGFPGPEPDLVAHGQTRVGPHARRIFEKFAELGIEWVSEPTDSEPGAQRIRPVNEVLAFRKATCIDLCVAFCCAALDAGIYPLILTVTADGGQRRHAIVLVPMERQWVIGCDVLIDEGF
;
A
#
# COMPACT_ATOMS: atom_id res chain seq x y z
N MET A 1 -9.50 6.02 11.19
CA MET A 1 -10.02 7.40 11.02
C MET A 1 -9.20 8.06 9.92
N VAL A 2 -9.80 8.30 8.74
CA VAL A 2 -9.11 8.96 7.63
C VAL A 2 -9.12 10.46 7.93
N HIS A 3 -7.95 11.07 8.15
CA HIS A 3 -7.84 12.49 8.47
C HIS A 3 -8.46 13.34 7.36
N VAL A 4 -9.28 14.35 7.68
CA VAL A 4 -10.09 15.13 6.71
C VAL A 4 -9.24 15.74 5.58
N GLY A 5 -7.96 16.00 5.84
CA GLY A 5 -6.98 16.40 4.82
C GLY A 5 -6.78 15.38 3.69
N TRP A 6 -6.96 14.07 3.93
CA TRP A 6 -6.85 13.01 2.92
C TRP A 6 -7.99 13.07 1.90
N VAL A 7 -9.23 13.21 2.36
CA VAL A 7 -10.40 13.26 1.47
C VAL A 7 -10.33 14.48 0.56
N GLN A 8 -9.95 15.65 1.07
CA GLN A 8 -9.76 16.84 0.23
C GLN A 8 -8.61 16.71 -0.78
N ARG A 9 -7.53 15.98 -0.44
CA ARG A 9 -6.40 15.74 -1.34
C ARG A 9 -6.78 14.74 -2.45
N LEU A 10 -7.50 13.67 -2.10
CA LEU A 10 -7.98 12.65 -3.03
C LEU A 10 -8.99 13.23 -4.03
N LEU A 11 -9.88 14.13 -3.56
CA LEU A 11 -10.80 14.87 -4.41
C LEU A 11 -10.09 15.86 -5.35
N ARG A 12 -8.95 16.44 -4.94
CA ARG A 12 -8.14 17.31 -5.83
C ARG A 12 -7.27 16.53 -6.83
N SER A 13 -6.91 15.27 -6.56
CA SER A 13 -6.15 14.45 -7.51
C SER A 13 -6.99 13.91 -8.67
N ALA A 14 -8.32 13.85 -8.55
CA ALA A 14 -9.18 13.45 -9.67
C ALA A 14 -9.11 14.44 -10.86
N ASP A 15 -8.80 15.71 -10.57
CA ASP A 15 -8.66 16.78 -11.57
C ASP A 15 -7.19 17.20 -11.83
N TRP A 16 -6.21 16.62 -11.13
CA TRP A 16 -4.79 16.99 -11.19
C TRP A 16 -3.91 15.75 -11.42
N MET A 17 -3.13 15.75 -12.51
CA MET A 17 -2.10 14.75 -12.89
C MET A 17 -0.88 14.63 -11.92
N GLY A 18 -1.03 15.02 -10.65
CA GLY A 18 0.06 15.25 -9.70
C GLY A 18 -0.38 14.95 -8.28
N PHE A 19 0.49 14.24 -7.56
CA PHE A 19 0.15 13.58 -6.31
C PHE A 19 0.19 14.52 -5.08
N PRO A 20 -0.89 14.65 -4.29
CA PRO A 20 -1.01 15.64 -3.21
C PRO A 20 -0.44 15.25 -1.81
N GLY A 21 0.88 15.21 -1.59
CA GLY A 21 1.50 14.86 -0.28
C GLY A 21 2.40 15.98 0.31
N PRO A 22 2.85 15.90 1.59
CA PRO A 22 3.72 16.93 2.17
C PRO A 22 5.08 16.98 1.45
N GLU A 23 5.33 18.11 0.76
CA GLU A 23 6.51 19.02 0.78
C GLU A 23 7.98 18.47 0.90
N PRO A 24 8.99 19.33 0.69
CA PRO A 24 10.04 19.32 -0.36
C PRO A 24 11.01 18.12 -0.44
N ASP A 25 11.00 17.19 0.51
CA ASP A 25 12.09 16.20 0.67
C ASP A 25 11.94 14.92 -0.17
N LEU A 26 10.75 14.65 -0.73
CA LEU A 26 10.57 13.55 -1.67
C LEU A 26 11.24 13.80 -3.03
N VAL A 27 11.57 15.06 -3.33
CA VAL A 27 12.30 15.44 -4.54
C VAL A 27 13.43 16.38 -4.12
N ALA A 28 14.64 15.85 -4.02
CA ALA A 28 15.83 16.63 -3.74
C ALA A 28 16.71 16.66 -5.00
N HIS A 29 17.16 17.85 -5.41
CA HIS A 29 18.02 18.02 -6.59
C HIS A 29 17.47 17.37 -7.88
N GLY A 30 16.15 17.36 -8.06
CA GLY A 30 15.49 16.75 -9.23
C GLY A 30 15.38 15.23 -9.21
N GLN A 31 15.79 14.57 -8.11
CA GLN A 31 15.68 13.13 -7.94
C GLN A 31 14.59 12.77 -6.93
N THR A 32 13.78 11.77 -7.29
CA THR A 32 12.79 11.17 -6.39
C THR A 32 13.47 10.39 -5.26
N ARG A 33 12.95 10.53 -4.04
CA ARG A 33 13.38 9.78 -2.86
C ARG A 33 12.34 8.74 -2.42
N VAL A 34 11.37 8.40 -3.28
CA VAL A 34 10.33 7.40 -3.00
C VAL A 34 10.92 6.06 -2.57
N GLY A 35 11.89 5.52 -3.32
CA GLY A 35 12.51 4.23 -3.01
C GLY A 35 13.09 4.15 -1.59
N PRO A 36 13.98 5.08 -1.20
CA PRO A 36 14.49 5.15 0.18
C PRO A 36 13.41 5.28 1.26
N HIS A 37 12.38 6.10 1.03
CA HIS A 37 11.28 6.26 2.00
C HIS A 37 10.43 4.99 2.13
N ALA A 38 10.03 4.38 1.01
CA ALA A 38 9.28 3.13 0.98
C ALA A 38 10.07 1.99 1.62
N ARG A 39 11.36 1.89 1.34
CA ARG A 39 12.27 0.93 1.97
C ARG A 39 12.33 1.12 3.49
N ARG A 40 12.47 2.35 3.96
CA ARG A 40 12.49 2.65 5.40
C ARG A 40 11.19 2.23 6.09
N ILE A 41 10.04 2.45 5.44
CA ILE A 41 8.75 1.97 5.97
C ILE A 41 8.76 0.44 6.04
N PHE A 42 9.15 -0.25 4.97
CA PHE A 42 9.21 -1.71 4.94
C PHE A 42 10.12 -2.28 6.04
N GLU A 43 11.34 -1.74 6.18
CA GLU A 43 12.29 -2.15 7.22
C GLU A 43 11.71 -1.96 8.62
N LYS A 44 11.01 -0.85 8.88
CA LYS A 44 10.32 -0.64 10.15
C LYS A 44 9.22 -1.67 10.40
N PHE A 45 8.44 -2.03 9.39
CA PHE A 45 7.45 -3.11 9.52
C PHE A 45 8.10 -4.47 9.80
N ALA A 46 9.22 -4.77 9.16
CA ALA A 46 9.98 -6.00 9.40
C ALA A 46 10.54 -6.08 10.83
N GLU A 47 10.98 -4.95 11.39
CA GLU A 47 11.49 -4.85 12.77
C GLU A 47 10.40 -4.99 13.84
N LEU A 48 9.12 -4.78 13.51
CA LEU A 48 8.02 -4.85 14.48
C LEU A 48 7.71 -6.28 14.95
N GLY A 49 8.29 -7.30 14.30
CA GLY A 49 8.06 -8.71 14.65
C GLY A 49 6.60 -9.11 14.49
N ILE A 50 5.96 -8.64 13.41
CA ILE A 50 4.57 -8.98 13.08
C ILE A 50 4.53 -10.44 12.59
N GLU A 51 3.78 -11.26 13.31
CA GLU A 51 3.55 -12.66 12.98
C GLU A 51 2.48 -12.78 11.90
N TRP A 52 2.72 -13.67 10.95
CA TRP A 52 1.73 -14.04 9.95
C TRP A 52 0.64 -14.91 10.59
N VAL A 53 -0.61 -14.54 10.40
CA VAL A 53 -1.77 -15.29 10.91
C VAL A 53 -2.80 -15.56 9.83
N SER A 54 -3.76 -16.44 10.13
CA SER A 54 -4.95 -16.62 9.29
C SER A 54 -5.85 -15.38 9.30
N GLU A 55 -6.77 -15.36 8.33
CA GLU A 55 -7.83 -14.37 8.29
C GLU A 55 -8.62 -14.32 9.61
N PRO A 56 -9.16 -13.14 9.97
CA PRO A 56 -10.08 -13.02 11.11
C PRO A 56 -11.28 -13.95 10.95
N THR A 57 -11.76 -14.54 12.05
CA THR A 57 -12.89 -15.49 12.06
C THR A 57 -14.23 -14.86 11.70
N ASP A 58 -14.32 -13.54 11.70
CA ASP A 58 -15.47 -12.72 11.29
C ASP A 58 -15.34 -12.24 9.83
N SER A 59 -14.51 -12.90 9.02
CA SER A 59 -14.45 -12.68 7.57
C SER A 59 -15.59 -13.41 6.86
N GLU A 60 -16.23 -12.72 5.90
CA GLU A 60 -17.30 -13.30 5.08
C GLU A 60 -16.75 -14.16 3.94
N PRO A 61 -17.48 -15.18 3.45
CA PRO A 61 -17.05 -15.98 2.30
C PRO A 61 -16.69 -15.11 1.09
N GLY A 62 -15.44 -15.20 0.64
CA GLY A 62 -14.95 -14.43 -0.50
C GLY A 62 -14.38 -13.04 -0.17
N ALA A 63 -14.47 -12.59 1.08
CA ALA A 63 -13.88 -11.36 1.57
C ALA A 63 -12.99 -11.62 2.79
N GLN A 64 -12.06 -10.70 3.07
CA GLN A 64 -11.30 -10.72 4.32
C GLN A 64 -11.64 -9.47 5.12
N ARG A 65 -12.01 -9.61 6.40
CA ARG A 65 -11.96 -8.46 7.30
C ARG A 65 -10.51 -8.00 7.38
N ILE A 66 -10.29 -6.71 7.18
CA ILE A 66 -8.97 -6.09 7.29
C ILE A 66 -8.82 -5.56 8.71
N ARG A 67 -7.78 -6.02 9.41
CA ARG A 67 -7.42 -5.48 10.72
C ARG A 67 -6.95 -4.03 10.54
N PRO A 68 -7.50 -3.06 11.27
CA PRO A 68 -7.00 -1.70 11.22
C PRO A 68 -5.57 -1.62 11.78
N VAL A 69 -4.82 -0.60 11.37
CA VAL A 69 -3.39 -0.45 11.70
C VAL A 69 -3.12 -0.54 13.20
N ASN A 70 -3.99 0.02 14.04
CA ASN A 70 -3.84 -0.06 15.49
C ASN A 70 -3.93 -1.49 16.04
N GLU A 71 -4.77 -2.36 15.45
CA GLU A 71 -4.85 -3.78 15.81
C GLU A 71 -3.59 -4.53 15.35
N VAL A 72 -3.14 -4.28 14.11
CA VAL A 72 -1.91 -4.89 13.57
C VAL A 72 -0.70 -4.59 14.46
N LEU A 73 -0.55 -3.32 14.88
CA LEU A 73 0.56 -2.89 15.73
C LEU A 73 0.44 -3.40 17.17
N ALA A 74 -0.77 -3.39 17.74
CA ALA A 74 -0.99 -3.82 19.12
C ALA A 74 -0.81 -5.34 19.29
N PHE A 75 -1.35 -6.12 18.35
CA PHE A 75 -1.33 -7.58 18.42
C PHE A 75 -0.14 -8.21 17.72
N ARG A 76 0.58 -7.44 16.89
CA ARG A 76 1.68 -7.93 16.03
C ARG A 76 1.26 -9.14 15.22
N LYS A 77 0.05 -9.10 14.66
CA LYS A 77 -0.56 -10.18 13.88
C LYS A 77 -1.22 -9.61 12.64
N ALA A 78 -0.91 -10.17 11.48
CA ALA A 78 -1.45 -9.68 10.22
C ALA A 78 -1.47 -10.76 9.12
N THR A 79 -2.33 -10.55 8.12
CA THR A 79 -2.26 -11.24 6.81
C THR A 79 -1.58 -10.34 5.76
N CYS A 80 -1.45 -10.80 4.51
CA CYS A 80 -0.93 -9.97 3.40
C CYS A 80 -1.71 -8.67 3.24
N ILE A 81 -3.04 -8.71 3.24
CA ILE A 81 -3.85 -7.52 2.98
C ILE A 81 -3.84 -6.55 4.17
N ASP A 82 -3.77 -7.07 5.41
CA ASP A 82 -3.58 -6.24 6.61
C ASP A 82 -2.27 -5.44 6.52
N LEU A 83 -1.17 -6.11 6.17
CA LEU A 83 0.15 -5.48 5.99
C LEU A 83 0.16 -4.50 4.82
N CYS A 84 -0.48 -4.84 3.70
CA CYS A 84 -0.59 -3.95 2.55
C CYS A 84 -1.31 -2.66 2.93
N VAL A 85 -2.45 -2.74 3.64
CA VAL A 85 -3.19 -1.56 4.08
C VAL A 85 -2.37 -0.75 5.09
N ALA A 86 -1.72 -1.41 6.06
CA ALA A 86 -0.91 -0.71 7.06
C ALA A 86 0.31 0.00 6.44
N PHE A 87 1.01 -0.66 5.52
CA PHE A 87 2.07 -0.04 4.73
C PHE A 87 1.54 1.14 3.91
N CYS A 88 0.41 0.96 3.22
CA CYS A 88 -0.20 2.01 2.42
C CYS A 88 -0.55 3.22 3.27
N CYS A 89 -1.07 3.06 4.49
CA CYS A 89 -1.30 4.19 5.40
C CYS A 89 0.00 4.96 5.71
N ALA A 90 1.11 4.28 5.98
CA ALA A 90 2.39 4.92 6.26
C ALA A 90 3.00 5.58 5.01
N ALA A 91 2.91 4.93 3.85
CA ALA A 91 3.37 5.47 2.57
C ALA A 91 2.58 6.72 2.18
N LEU A 92 1.26 6.67 2.36
CA LEU A 92 0.36 7.80 2.17
C LEU A 92 0.76 8.96 3.10
N ASP A 93 0.97 8.72 4.39
CA ASP A 93 1.45 9.75 5.32
C ASP A 93 2.80 10.38 4.88
N ALA A 94 3.67 9.56 4.29
CA ALA A 94 4.94 9.98 3.69
C ALA A 94 4.80 10.66 2.32
N GLY A 95 3.58 10.88 1.80
CA GLY A 95 3.33 11.51 0.50
C GLY A 95 3.54 10.60 -0.72
N ILE A 96 3.63 9.28 -0.51
CA ILE A 96 3.74 8.24 -1.53
C ILE A 96 2.35 7.65 -1.79
N TYR A 97 2.02 7.37 -3.05
CA TYR A 97 0.70 6.89 -3.46
C TYR A 97 0.75 5.46 -3.99
N PRO A 98 0.86 4.47 -3.08
CA PRO A 98 0.95 3.07 -3.46
C PRO A 98 -0.38 2.52 -4.00
N LEU A 99 -0.28 1.40 -4.72
CA LEU A 99 -1.41 0.57 -5.11
C LEU A 99 -1.33 -0.77 -4.40
N ILE A 100 -2.47 -1.33 -4.03
CA ILE A 100 -2.56 -2.72 -3.59
C ILE A 100 -2.94 -3.55 -4.81
N LEU A 101 -2.08 -4.51 -5.17
CA LEU A 101 -2.36 -5.50 -6.18
C LEU A 101 -2.78 -6.79 -5.50
N THR A 102 -3.99 -7.26 -5.80
CA THR A 102 -4.44 -8.60 -5.41
C THR A 102 -4.14 -9.57 -6.55
N VAL A 103 -3.36 -10.61 -6.27
CA VAL A 103 -3.05 -11.68 -7.20
C VAL A 103 -3.81 -12.94 -6.81
N THR A 104 -4.23 -13.71 -7.81
CA THR A 104 -4.90 -14.99 -7.64
C THR A 104 -4.12 -16.07 -8.37
N ALA A 105 -3.96 -17.22 -7.71
CA ALA A 105 -3.32 -18.41 -8.26
C ALA A 105 -4.21 -19.64 -8.03
N ASP A 106 -3.86 -20.75 -8.65
CA ASP A 106 -4.55 -22.04 -8.51
C ASP A 106 -6.07 -21.94 -8.78
N GLY A 107 -6.46 -21.27 -9.87
CA GLY A 107 -7.88 -21.09 -10.21
C GLY A 107 -8.67 -20.23 -9.21
N GLY A 108 -8.00 -19.35 -8.48
CA GLY A 108 -8.62 -18.43 -7.51
C GLY A 108 -8.65 -18.96 -6.07
N GLN A 109 -8.09 -20.15 -5.82
CA GLN A 109 -8.00 -20.77 -4.50
C GLN A 109 -6.93 -20.13 -3.62
N ARG A 110 -5.85 -19.63 -4.22
CA ARG A 110 -4.83 -18.85 -3.52
C ARG A 110 -4.98 -17.39 -3.88
N ARG A 111 -5.10 -16.54 -2.87
CA ARG A 111 -5.16 -15.09 -3.02
C ARG A 111 -4.05 -14.47 -2.21
N HIS A 112 -3.38 -13.50 -2.79
CA HIS A 112 -2.32 -12.75 -2.11
C HIS A 112 -2.46 -11.28 -2.46
N ALA A 113 -1.94 -10.41 -1.59
CA ALA A 113 -1.91 -8.98 -1.82
C ALA A 113 -0.47 -8.48 -1.68
N ILE A 114 -0.06 -7.63 -2.61
CA ILE A 114 1.23 -6.94 -2.56
C ILE A 114 1.03 -5.44 -2.74
N VAL A 115 2.00 -4.65 -2.26
CA VAL A 115 2.02 -3.21 -2.48
C VAL A 115 2.95 -2.88 -3.64
N LEU A 116 2.44 -2.10 -4.59
CA LEU A 116 3.22 -1.48 -5.65
C LEU A 116 3.49 -0.01 -5.29
N VAL A 117 4.74 0.42 -5.45
CA VAL A 117 5.18 1.77 -5.09
C VAL A 117 5.64 2.52 -6.36
N PRO A 118 5.12 3.73 -6.64
CA PRO A 118 5.48 4.47 -7.85
C PRO A 118 6.80 5.22 -7.66
N MET A 119 7.91 4.61 -8.06
CA MET A 119 9.25 5.17 -7.83
C MET A 119 9.41 6.59 -8.38
N GLU A 120 8.85 6.86 -9.57
CA GLU A 120 8.88 8.17 -10.23
C GLU A 120 7.77 9.12 -9.78
N ARG A 121 7.12 8.82 -8.65
CA ARG A 121 5.92 9.54 -8.14
C ARG A 121 4.84 9.67 -9.21
N GLN A 122 4.75 8.70 -10.12
CA GLN A 122 3.73 8.64 -11.15
C GLN A 122 3.39 7.20 -11.52
N TRP A 123 2.14 6.99 -11.86
CA TRP A 123 1.65 5.78 -12.49
C TRP A 123 1.48 6.05 -13.97
N VAL A 124 1.99 5.16 -14.82
CA VAL A 124 1.79 5.23 -16.26
C VAL A 124 0.57 4.38 -16.60
N ILE A 125 -0.37 4.97 -17.34
CA ILE A 125 -1.56 4.28 -17.85
C ILE A 125 -1.37 3.92 -19.32
N GLY A 126 -2.05 2.88 -19.80
CA GLY A 126 -1.96 2.44 -21.20
C GLY A 126 -0.62 1.83 -21.59
N CYS A 127 0.11 1.27 -20.62
CA CYS A 127 1.29 0.45 -20.90
C CYS A 127 0.85 -0.86 -21.56
N ASP A 128 1.69 -1.37 -22.47
CA ASP A 128 1.55 -2.74 -22.97
C ASP A 128 1.60 -3.73 -21.80
N VAL A 129 0.85 -4.82 -21.91
CA VAL A 129 0.87 -5.89 -20.91
C VAL A 129 2.27 -6.49 -20.88
N LEU A 130 3.00 -6.26 -19.79
CA LEU A 130 4.37 -6.78 -19.60
C LEU A 130 4.39 -8.19 -19.02
N ILE A 131 3.27 -8.65 -18.44
CA ILE A 131 3.13 -9.97 -17.82
C ILE A 131 1.82 -10.59 -18.32
N ASP A 132 1.91 -11.47 -19.32
CA ASP A 132 0.75 -12.12 -19.95
C ASP A 132 0.53 -13.56 -19.40
N GLU A 133 1.58 -14.21 -18.87
CA GLU A 133 1.53 -15.61 -18.41
C GLU A 133 1.45 -15.79 -16.89
N GLY A 134 1.01 -14.76 -16.15
CA GLY A 134 0.81 -14.85 -14.69
C GLY A 134 2.08 -14.79 -13.85
N PHE A 135 1.91 -14.92 -12.53
CA PHE A 135 2.97 -14.96 -11.50
C PHE A 135 3.12 -16.38 -10.96
#